data_AF-A0A660LSS4-F1
#
_entry.id   AF-A0A660LSS4-F1
#
_cell.length_a   1.000
_cell.length_b   1.000
_cell.length_c   1.000
_cell.angle_alpha   90.00
_cell.angle_beta   90.00
_cell.angle_gamma   90.00
#
_symmetry.space_group_name_H-M   'P 1'
#
loop_
_entity.id
_entity.type
_entity.pdbx_description
1 polymer ?
#
loop_
_entity_poly.entity_id
_entity_poly.type
_entity_poly.pdbx_seq_one_letter_code
_entity_poly.pdbx_strand_id
1 'polypeptide(L)'
;MENKFIFKSDAPSLQLSSDVQNGDYIEPFISFSDLLELHYANVYHRRAIKIKANMLSQIEIDESDLAKFLPQNVSEKEFLFEFCYNLELFGNAPIEKAGAKTNYKLYNIPAHEWRTNKDKQMFQVGKSGKKIKLDGYYLKFYSPSSRYYGEPDYLAAMCQILTNRQADMYNYSFFQNGARPDLAIIHENSEPSEEQIAAYKKFFSENYKGSANAHKTLLCYTNSIGEKDAKIRFEKLSEVQDLSFKALKEVSRDEIAA
;
A
#
# COMPACT_ATOMS: atom_id res chain seq x y z
N MET A 1 -30.75 -22.03 -16.59
CA MET A 1 -30.42 -21.12 -15.48
C MET A 1 -28.96 -20.76 -15.63
N GLU A 2 -28.67 -19.52 -16.02
CA GLU A 2 -27.31 -19.03 -16.28
C GLU A 2 -26.55 -18.81 -14.96
N ASN A 3 -25.36 -19.41 -14.85
CA ASN A 3 -24.43 -19.16 -13.76
C ASN A 3 -23.82 -17.76 -13.93
N LYS A 4 -24.31 -16.81 -13.14
CA LYS A 4 -23.76 -15.46 -13.04
C LYS A 4 -22.57 -15.48 -12.09
N PHE A 5 -21.35 -15.63 -12.62
CA PHE A 5 -20.14 -15.42 -11.84
C PHE A 5 -20.02 -13.93 -11.50
N ILE A 6 -20.23 -13.57 -10.23
CA ILE A 6 -19.99 -12.22 -9.71
C ILE A 6 -18.60 -12.23 -9.07
N PHE A 7 -17.56 -12.09 -9.89
CA PHE A 7 -16.28 -11.59 -9.43
C PHE A 7 -15.93 -10.38 -10.28
N LYS A 8 -16.47 -9.23 -9.90
CA LYS A 8 -15.86 -7.96 -10.29
C LYS A 8 -14.64 -7.78 -9.40
N SER A 9 -13.46 -8.09 -9.92
CA SER A 9 -12.24 -7.53 -9.35
C SER A 9 -12.18 -6.06 -9.76
N ASP A 10 -12.80 -5.19 -8.97
CA ASP A 10 -12.51 -3.76 -9.02
C ASP A 10 -11.14 -3.55 -8.36
N ALA A 11 -10.08 -4.09 -8.96
CA ALA A 11 -8.73 -3.72 -8.62
C ALA A 11 -8.47 -2.38 -9.31
N PRO A 12 -8.28 -1.27 -8.59
CA PRO A 12 -7.86 -0.04 -9.21
C PRO A 12 -6.54 -0.32 -9.91
N SER A 13 -6.53 -0.22 -11.24
CA SER A 13 -5.29 -0.32 -12.00
C SER A 13 -4.49 0.94 -11.69
N LEU A 14 -3.32 0.80 -11.04
CA LEU A 14 -2.31 1.87 -11.02
C LEU A 14 -1.74 2.01 -12.44
N GLN A 15 -2.54 2.59 -13.33
CA GLN A 15 -2.12 2.94 -14.67
C GLN A 15 -1.58 4.36 -14.64
N LEU A 16 -0.38 4.53 -15.21
CA LEU A 16 0.13 5.84 -15.54
C LEU A 16 -0.84 6.47 -16.56
N SER A 17 -1.32 7.67 -16.25
CA SER A 17 -2.13 8.48 -17.14
C SER A 17 -1.25 9.49 -17.85
N SER A 18 -1.84 10.40 -18.60
CA SER A 18 -1.16 11.59 -19.12
C SER A 18 -1.44 12.79 -18.22
N ASP A 19 -0.56 13.78 -18.22
CA ASP A 19 -0.84 15.08 -17.60
C ASP A 19 -2.16 15.68 -18.13
N VAL A 20 -3.06 16.12 -17.23
CA VAL A 20 -4.38 16.66 -17.61
C VAL A 20 -4.51 18.11 -17.15
N GLN A 21 -4.97 19.00 -18.02
CA GLN A 21 -5.29 20.37 -17.61
C GLN A 21 -6.49 20.37 -16.66
N ASN A 22 -6.32 20.95 -15.47
CA ASN A 22 -7.37 21.09 -14.45
C ASN A 22 -7.48 22.55 -13.99
N GLY A 23 -8.32 23.31 -14.69
CA GLY A 23 -8.46 24.75 -14.44
C GLY A 23 -7.13 25.48 -14.63
N ASP A 24 -6.58 26.01 -13.53
CA ASP A 24 -5.36 26.83 -13.55
C ASP A 24 -4.06 26.03 -13.38
N TYR A 25 -4.14 24.73 -13.09
CA TYR A 25 -2.99 23.85 -12.92
C TYR A 25 -3.15 22.56 -13.72
N ILE A 26 -2.11 21.75 -13.72
CA ILE A 26 -2.06 20.47 -14.43
C ILE A 26 -2.10 19.37 -13.39
N GLU A 27 -3.02 18.42 -13.53
CA GLU A 27 -3.02 17.19 -12.75
C GLU A 27 -1.90 16.27 -13.26
N PRO A 28 -1.06 15.71 -12.38
CA PRO A 28 0.05 14.86 -12.76
C PRO A 28 -0.41 13.58 -13.47
N PHE A 29 0.45 13.09 -14.38
CA PHE A 29 0.37 11.78 -15.03
C PHE A 29 0.27 10.58 -14.07
N ILE A 30 0.52 10.79 -12.77
CA ILE A 30 0.33 9.79 -11.72
C ILE A 30 -0.29 10.43 -10.48
N SER A 31 -1.24 9.72 -9.87
CA SER A 31 -1.87 10.14 -8.61
C SER A 31 -0.84 10.19 -7.47
N PHE A 32 -0.57 11.37 -6.94
CA PHE A 32 0.28 11.51 -5.76
C PHE A 32 -0.32 10.88 -4.50
N SER A 33 -1.64 10.75 -4.43
CA SER A 33 -2.30 9.99 -3.36
C SER A 33 -1.93 8.51 -3.44
N ASP A 34 -1.91 7.93 -4.64
CA ASP A 34 -1.57 6.52 -4.85
C ASP A 34 -0.09 6.27 -4.51
N LEU A 35 0.79 7.21 -4.86
CA LEU A 35 2.21 7.17 -4.45
C LEU A 35 2.35 7.16 -2.92
N LEU A 36 1.56 7.97 -2.23
CA LEU A 36 1.54 8.00 -0.77
C LEU A 36 0.95 6.70 -0.18
N GLU A 37 -0.05 6.10 -0.82
CA GLU A 37 -0.57 4.78 -0.41
C GLU A 37 0.48 3.67 -0.58
N LEU A 38 1.19 3.64 -1.72
CA LEU A 38 2.31 2.72 -1.95
C LEU A 38 3.40 2.88 -0.89
N HIS A 39 3.67 4.12 -0.47
CA HIS A 39 4.61 4.40 0.60
C HIS A 39 4.26 3.70 1.91
N TYR A 40 2.97 3.66 2.26
CA TYR A 40 2.49 2.98 3.47
C TYR A 40 2.21 1.48 3.26
N ALA A 41 2.10 1.04 2.00
CA ALA A 41 1.82 -0.35 1.63
C ALA A 41 2.96 -1.31 1.97
N ASN A 42 4.21 -0.87 1.93
CA ASN A 42 5.36 -1.76 2.04
C ASN A 42 6.53 -1.18 2.85
N VAL A 43 7.04 -1.96 3.79
CA VAL A 43 8.13 -1.56 4.68
C VAL A 43 9.47 -1.39 3.96
N TYR A 44 9.79 -2.24 2.98
CA TYR A 44 11.06 -2.18 2.27
C TYR A 44 11.14 -0.95 1.39
N HIS A 45 10.09 -0.70 0.61
CA HIS A 45 9.96 0.50 -0.21
C HIS A 45 10.10 1.78 0.62
N ARG A 46 9.34 1.89 1.72
CA ARG A 46 9.42 3.03 2.64
C ARG A 46 10.82 3.23 3.21
N ARG A 47 11.47 2.15 3.63
CA ARG A 47 12.83 2.21 4.19
C ARG A 47 13.87 2.57 3.14
N ALA A 48 13.75 2.07 1.92
CA ALA A 48 14.66 2.40 0.82
C ALA A 48 14.63 3.91 0.54
N ILE A 49 13.45 4.50 0.37
CA ILE A 49 13.28 5.97 0.22
C ILE A 49 13.90 6.70 1.41
N LYS A 50 13.57 6.28 2.64
CA LYS A 50 14.06 6.96 3.84
C LYS A 50 15.58 6.92 3.97
N ILE A 51 16.21 5.79 3.64
CA ILE A 51 17.67 5.65 3.69
C ILE A 51 18.31 6.52 2.62
N LYS A 52 17.83 6.46 1.37
CA LYS A 52 18.32 7.33 0.27
C LYS A 52 18.24 8.81 0.66
N ALA A 53 17.07 9.27 1.10
CA ALA A 53 16.87 10.66 1.53
C ALA A 53 17.78 11.06 2.71
N ASN A 54 17.99 10.17 3.68
CA ASN A 54 18.92 10.45 4.80
C ASN A 54 20.36 10.57 4.31
N MET A 55 20.80 9.72 3.39
CA MET A 55 22.16 9.78 2.85
C MET A 55 22.36 11.05 2.02
N LEU A 56 21.41 11.39 1.16
CA LEU A 56 21.44 12.59 0.34
C LEU A 56 21.40 13.88 1.17
N SER A 57 20.72 13.88 2.32
CA SER A 57 20.69 15.07 3.19
C SER A 57 21.99 15.31 3.95
N GLN A 58 22.95 14.37 3.92
CA GLN A 58 24.23 14.53 4.62
C GLN A 58 25.25 15.40 3.87
N ILE A 59 24.95 15.90 2.68
CA ILE A 59 25.87 16.76 1.91
C ILE A 59 26.50 17.89 2.75
N GLU A 60 27.79 18.15 2.57
CA GLU A 60 28.48 19.27 3.21
C GLU A 60 27.89 20.61 2.71
N ILE A 61 27.74 21.56 3.63
CA ILE A 61 27.02 22.82 3.41
C ILE A 61 27.84 24.03 3.85
N ASP A 62 29.16 23.89 3.90
CA ASP A 62 30.06 24.90 4.47
C ASP A 62 30.01 26.25 3.73
N GLU A 63 29.63 26.24 2.45
CA GLU A 63 29.46 27.44 1.61
C GLU A 63 27.99 27.87 1.45
N SER A 64 27.06 27.26 2.20
CA SER A 64 25.62 27.51 2.09
C SER A 64 25.12 28.54 3.10
N ASP A 65 24.28 29.46 2.64
CA ASP A 65 23.55 30.42 3.48
C ASP A 65 22.16 29.91 3.91
N LEU A 66 21.86 28.62 3.69
CA LEU A 66 20.52 28.05 3.86
C LEU A 66 19.93 28.32 5.25
N ALA A 67 20.71 28.12 6.34
CA ALA A 67 20.27 28.38 7.71
C ALA A 67 19.61 29.77 7.91
N LYS A 68 20.09 30.81 7.21
CA LYS A 68 19.53 32.18 7.31
C LYS A 68 18.07 32.23 6.86
N PHE A 69 17.70 31.38 5.91
CA PHE A 69 16.38 31.31 5.29
C PHE A 69 15.47 30.26 5.93
N LEU A 70 15.91 29.53 6.94
CA LEU A 70 15.09 28.53 7.62
C LEU A 70 14.34 29.11 8.83
N PRO A 71 13.18 28.54 9.20
CA PRO A 71 12.52 28.82 10.48
C PRO A 71 13.45 28.50 11.67
N GLN A 72 13.24 29.17 12.81
CA GLN A 72 14.14 29.11 13.97
C GLN A 72 14.39 27.69 14.52
N ASN A 73 13.44 26.77 14.33
CA ASN A 73 13.48 25.41 14.88
C ASN A 73 13.74 24.33 13.81
N VAL A 74 14.13 24.71 12.59
CA VAL A 74 14.40 23.77 11.50
C VAL A 74 15.88 23.77 11.19
N SER A 75 16.51 22.62 11.34
CA SER A 75 17.93 22.46 10.95
C SER A 75 18.06 22.31 9.43
N GLU A 76 19.22 22.66 8.88
CA GLU A 76 19.50 22.49 7.45
C GLU A 76 19.41 21.02 7.03
N LYS A 77 19.86 20.10 7.90
CA LYS A 77 19.81 18.65 7.64
C LYS A 77 18.38 18.12 7.63
N GLU A 78 17.52 18.64 8.50
CA GLU A 78 16.09 18.31 8.50
C GLU A 78 15.39 18.84 7.25
N PHE A 79 15.63 20.10 6.89
CA PHE A 79 15.10 20.69 5.66
C PHE A 79 15.53 19.92 4.41
N LEU A 80 16.82 19.57 4.31
CA LEU A 80 17.36 18.79 3.20
C LEU A 80 16.81 17.36 3.19
N PHE A 81 16.64 16.74 4.36
CA PHE A 81 16.02 15.42 4.46
C PHE A 81 14.60 15.43 3.90
N GLU A 82 13.76 16.38 4.32
CA GLU A 82 12.40 16.53 3.81
C GLU A 82 12.36 16.79 2.31
N PHE A 83 13.27 17.66 1.82
CA PHE A 83 13.41 17.95 0.40
C PHE A 83 13.74 16.69 -0.41
N CYS A 84 14.78 15.95 -0.01
CA CYS A 84 15.17 14.69 -0.65
C CYS A 84 14.07 13.64 -0.51
N TYR A 85 13.38 13.57 0.62
CA TYR A 85 12.31 12.60 0.83
C TYR A 85 11.12 12.85 -0.10
N ASN A 86 10.74 14.11 -0.31
CA ASN A 86 9.74 14.49 -1.31
C ASN A 86 10.20 14.10 -2.72
N LEU A 87 11.47 14.37 -3.06
CA LEU A 87 12.02 14.06 -4.38
C LEU A 87 12.02 12.55 -4.67
N GLU A 88 12.52 11.74 -3.73
CA GLU A 88 12.59 10.27 -3.85
C GLU A 88 11.20 9.62 -3.85
N LEU A 89 10.23 10.19 -3.10
CA LEU A 89 8.89 9.62 -3.00
C LEU A 89 7.98 10.06 -4.16
N PHE A 90 8.00 11.33 -4.54
CA PHE A 90 7.05 11.87 -5.52
C PHE A 90 7.69 12.23 -6.85
N GLY A 91 9.01 12.16 -6.97
CA GLY A 91 9.76 12.70 -8.11
C GLY A 91 9.85 14.23 -8.12
N ASN A 92 9.31 14.90 -7.09
CA ASN A 92 9.14 16.35 -7.03
C ASN A 92 9.40 16.86 -5.61
N ALA A 93 10.13 17.97 -5.48
CA ALA A 93 10.40 18.62 -4.20
C ALA A 93 10.14 20.14 -4.29
N PRO A 94 8.92 20.57 -3.94
CA PRO A 94 8.55 21.97 -3.93
C PRO A 94 8.93 22.67 -2.62
N ILE A 95 9.47 23.88 -2.73
CA ILE A 95 9.85 24.76 -1.63
C ILE A 95 9.08 26.07 -1.79
N GLU A 96 8.27 26.42 -0.80
CA GLU A 96 7.66 27.75 -0.69
C GLU A 96 8.68 28.76 -0.18
N LYS A 97 8.66 29.96 -0.77
CA LYS A 97 9.37 31.15 -0.32
C LYS A 97 8.35 32.14 0.25
N ALA A 98 8.16 32.15 1.57
CA ALA A 98 7.19 33.01 2.24
C ALA A 98 7.87 34.22 2.91
N GLY A 99 7.34 35.42 2.66
CA GLY A 99 7.81 36.66 3.28
C GLY A 99 8.23 37.73 2.27
N ALA A 100 8.95 38.74 2.74
CA ALA A 100 9.38 39.87 1.92
C ALA A 100 10.62 39.53 1.09
N LYS A 101 10.94 40.36 0.08
CA LYS A 101 12.03 40.11 -0.88
C LYS A 101 13.38 39.79 -0.23
N THR A 102 13.72 40.44 0.89
CA THR A 102 14.98 40.29 1.63
C THR A 102 14.83 39.62 3.00
N ASN A 103 13.59 39.41 3.45
CA ASN A 103 13.29 38.76 4.73
C ASN A 103 12.20 37.72 4.49
N TYR A 104 12.62 36.56 3.98
CA TYR A 104 11.77 35.43 3.67
C TYR A 104 12.29 34.17 4.34
N LYS A 105 11.39 33.20 4.47
CA LYS A 105 11.69 31.85 4.93
C LYS A 105 11.32 30.82 3.87
N LEU A 106 12.07 29.73 3.85
CA LEU A 106 11.86 28.59 2.97
C LEU A 106 11.16 27.47 3.74
N TYR A 107 10.14 26.88 3.11
CA TYR A 107 9.36 25.78 3.67
C TYR A 107 9.25 24.66 2.63
N ASN A 108 9.56 23.42 3.02
CA ASN A 108 9.18 22.28 2.20
C ASN A 108 7.66 22.18 2.17
N ILE A 109 7.12 22.06 0.96
CA ILE A 109 5.70 21.74 0.78
C ILE A 109 5.60 20.24 0.55
N PRO A 110 4.69 19.52 1.23
CA PRO A 110 4.45 18.12 0.91
C PRO A 110 4.10 17.97 -0.57
N ALA A 111 4.90 17.22 -1.32
CA ALA A 111 4.79 17.26 -2.79
C ALA A 111 3.43 16.75 -3.31
N HIS A 112 2.73 15.91 -2.55
CA HIS A 112 1.36 15.48 -2.87
C HIS A 112 0.33 16.62 -2.88
N GLU A 113 0.58 17.70 -2.15
CA GLU A 113 -0.26 18.91 -2.12
C GLU A 113 0.15 19.94 -3.18
N TRP A 114 1.28 19.75 -3.86
CA TRP A 114 1.80 20.72 -4.82
C TRP A 114 1.32 20.43 -6.25
N ARG A 115 1.07 21.49 -7.02
CA ARG A 115 0.74 21.45 -8.44
C ARG A 115 1.45 22.57 -9.20
N THR A 116 1.64 22.38 -10.50
CA THR A 116 2.16 23.40 -11.42
C THR A 116 1.28 23.58 -12.65
N ASN A 117 1.56 24.62 -13.45
CA ASN A 117 0.86 24.91 -14.70
C ASN A 117 1.82 25.09 -15.87
N LYS A 118 1.30 25.45 -17.05
CA LYS A 118 2.11 25.63 -18.26
C LYS A 118 3.17 26.72 -18.12
N ASP A 119 2.89 27.73 -17.30
CA ASP A 119 3.79 28.85 -17.00
C ASP A 119 4.74 28.55 -15.83
N LYS A 120 4.75 27.30 -15.34
CA LYS A 120 5.59 26.83 -14.21
C LYS A 120 5.34 27.56 -12.90
N GLN A 121 4.14 28.10 -12.72
CA GLN A 121 3.71 28.68 -11.44
C GLN A 121 3.41 27.57 -10.45
N MET A 122 3.60 27.83 -9.15
CA MET A 122 3.38 26.87 -8.09
C MET A 122 2.03 27.10 -7.41
N PHE A 123 1.34 26.01 -7.11
CA PHE A 123 0.09 26.01 -6.36
C PHE A 123 0.14 24.95 -5.27
N GLN A 124 -0.42 25.25 -4.11
CA GLN A 124 -0.79 24.26 -3.11
C GLN A 124 -2.28 23.98 -3.23
N VAL A 125 -2.65 22.71 -3.31
CA VAL A 125 -4.02 22.21 -3.35
C VAL A 125 -4.20 21.33 -2.13
N GLY A 126 -4.88 21.87 -1.12
CA GLY A 126 -5.17 21.13 0.10
C GLY A 126 -6.27 20.08 -0.10
N LYS A 127 -6.48 19.22 0.90
CA LYS A 127 -7.49 18.13 0.86
C LYS A 127 -8.93 18.61 0.57
N SER A 128 -9.26 19.85 0.91
CA SER A 128 -10.57 20.46 0.63
C SER A 128 -10.72 20.95 -0.81
N GLY A 129 -9.70 20.79 -1.66
CA GLY A 129 -9.63 21.36 -3.00
C GLY A 129 -9.30 22.85 -3.02
N LYS A 130 -9.12 23.50 -1.85
CA LYS A 130 -8.70 24.89 -1.77
C LYS A 130 -7.31 25.04 -2.41
N LYS A 131 -7.26 25.89 -3.43
CA LYS A 131 -6.04 26.23 -4.16
C LYS A 131 -5.47 27.54 -3.64
N ILE A 132 -4.17 27.55 -3.38
CA ILE A 132 -3.40 28.74 -2.99
C ILE A 132 -2.21 28.83 -3.95
N LYS A 133 -2.00 30.00 -4.56
CA LYS A 133 -0.80 30.25 -5.36
C LYS A 133 0.38 30.50 -4.43
N LEU A 134 1.50 29.85 -4.72
CA LEU A 134 2.74 29.97 -3.95
C LEU A 134 3.82 30.65 -4.79
N ASP A 135 4.68 31.41 -4.12
CA ASP A 135 5.97 31.81 -4.65
C ASP A 135 7.04 30.87 -4.10
N GLY A 136 7.99 30.45 -4.92
CA GLY A 136 8.95 29.44 -4.50
C GLY A 136 9.77 28.84 -5.62
N TYR A 137 10.37 27.70 -5.31
CA TYR A 137 11.19 26.92 -6.22
C TYR A 137 10.77 25.45 -6.13
N TYR A 138 11.07 24.67 -7.17
CA TYR A 138 10.89 23.23 -7.10
C TYR A 138 11.97 22.53 -7.91
N LEU A 139 12.38 21.37 -7.41
CA LEU A 139 13.17 20.42 -8.18
C LEU A 139 12.26 19.25 -8.58
N LYS A 140 12.51 18.69 -9.76
CA LYS A 140 11.87 17.47 -10.20
C LYS A 140 12.87 16.56 -10.87
N PHE A 141 12.68 15.26 -10.73
CA PHE A 141 13.38 14.30 -11.57
C PHE A 141 12.96 14.43 -13.02
N TYR A 142 13.83 13.96 -13.92
CA TYR A 142 13.44 13.80 -15.31
C TYR A 142 12.28 12.79 -15.39
N SER A 143 11.31 13.07 -16.24
CA SER A 143 10.26 12.12 -16.58
C SER A 143 10.16 12.03 -18.10
N PRO A 144 10.19 10.82 -18.69
CA PRO A 144 9.81 10.64 -20.09
C PRO A 144 8.31 10.87 -20.32
N SER A 145 7.50 10.72 -19.26
CA SER A 145 6.04 10.78 -19.30
C SER A 145 5.48 12.20 -19.14
N SER A 146 6.21 13.08 -18.43
CA SER A 146 5.74 14.42 -18.08
C SER A 146 6.78 15.52 -18.28
N ARG A 147 6.34 16.63 -18.87
CA ARG A 147 7.13 17.87 -18.93
C ARG A 147 7.04 18.68 -17.64
N TYR A 148 5.95 18.51 -16.88
CA TYR A 148 5.61 19.35 -15.73
C TYR A 148 6.03 18.74 -14.40
N TYR A 149 5.87 17.43 -14.26
CA TYR A 149 6.19 16.66 -13.06
C TYR A 149 7.42 15.77 -13.28
N GLY A 150 8.06 15.39 -12.18
CA GLY A 150 9.09 14.36 -12.16
C GLY A 150 8.52 12.99 -11.84
N GLU A 151 9.32 11.98 -12.13
CA GLU A 151 8.96 10.57 -12.03
C GLU A 151 9.91 9.90 -11.03
N PRO A 152 9.41 9.28 -9.95
CA PRO A 152 10.27 8.55 -9.02
C PRO A 152 10.65 7.17 -9.58
N ASP A 153 11.86 6.71 -9.32
CA ASP A 153 12.41 5.48 -9.93
C ASP A 153 11.57 4.21 -9.65
N TYR A 154 10.91 4.16 -8.48
CA TYR A 154 10.17 2.97 -8.05
C TYR A 154 8.85 2.74 -8.79
N LEU A 155 8.44 3.62 -9.72
CA LEU A 155 7.20 3.41 -10.49
C LEU A 155 7.20 2.06 -11.23
N ALA A 156 8.37 1.57 -11.65
CA ALA A 156 8.48 0.25 -12.27
C ALA A 156 8.22 -0.91 -11.29
N ALA A 157 8.39 -0.69 -9.98
CA ALA A 157 8.24 -1.68 -8.92
C ALA A 157 6.88 -1.64 -8.21
N MET A 158 5.89 -0.87 -8.71
CA MET A 158 4.58 -0.75 -8.07
C MET A 158 3.87 -2.09 -7.89
N CYS A 159 3.96 -2.97 -8.88
CA CYS A 159 3.37 -4.31 -8.81
C CYS A 159 3.99 -5.12 -7.67
N GLN A 160 5.31 -5.09 -7.54
CA GLN A 160 6.06 -5.79 -6.49
C GLN A 160 5.70 -5.28 -5.09
N ILE A 161 5.60 -3.96 -4.92
CA ILE A 161 5.16 -3.32 -3.67
C ILE A 161 3.79 -3.87 -3.26
N LEU A 162 2.83 -3.90 -4.19
CA LEU A 162 1.47 -4.34 -3.94
C LEU A 162 1.36 -5.85 -3.75
N THR A 163 2.13 -6.65 -4.50
CA THR A 163 2.21 -8.10 -4.33
C THR A 163 2.76 -8.46 -2.95
N ASN A 164 3.82 -7.77 -2.50
CA ASN A 164 4.38 -7.98 -1.18
C ASN A 164 3.38 -7.61 -0.08
N ARG A 165 2.66 -6.47 -0.24
CA ARG A 165 1.56 -6.08 0.65
C ARG A 165 0.46 -7.14 0.69
N GLN A 166 0.07 -7.68 -0.47
CA GLN A 166 -1.01 -8.67 -0.55
C GLN A 166 -0.63 -9.99 0.14
N ALA A 167 0.64 -10.41 0.03
CA ALA A 167 1.15 -11.55 0.78
C ALA A 167 1.07 -11.31 2.30
N ASP A 168 1.41 -10.11 2.75
CA ASP A 168 1.27 -9.74 4.16
C ASP A 168 -0.20 -9.69 4.63
N MET A 169 -1.10 -9.15 3.82
CA MET A 169 -2.53 -9.15 4.11
C MET A 169 -3.09 -10.57 4.17
N TYR A 170 -2.69 -11.45 3.24
CA TYR A 170 -3.11 -12.85 3.27
C TYR A 170 -2.67 -13.51 4.58
N ASN A 171 -1.38 -13.38 4.93
CA ASN A 171 -0.85 -13.95 6.16
C ASN A 171 -1.57 -13.37 7.39
N TYR A 172 -1.78 -12.05 7.43
CA TYR A 172 -2.50 -11.40 8.52
C TYR A 172 -3.95 -11.87 8.64
N SER A 173 -4.69 -11.95 7.54
CA SER A 173 -6.06 -12.47 7.51
C SER A 173 -6.13 -13.95 7.89
N PHE A 174 -5.13 -14.74 7.50
CA PHE A 174 -4.99 -16.14 7.92
C PHE A 174 -4.82 -16.23 9.44
N PHE A 175 -3.94 -15.41 10.04
CA PHE A 175 -3.77 -15.35 11.49
C PHE A 175 -5.03 -14.87 12.22
N GLN A 176 -5.71 -13.84 11.70
CA GLN A 176 -6.90 -13.27 12.35
C GLN A 176 -8.11 -14.20 12.32
N ASN A 177 -8.38 -14.84 11.18
CA ASN A 177 -9.63 -15.56 10.98
C ASN A 177 -9.61 -16.97 11.58
N GLY A 178 -8.50 -17.41 12.17
CA GLY A 178 -8.23 -18.82 12.38
C GLY A 178 -7.95 -19.50 11.04
N ALA A 179 -7.07 -20.50 11.03
CA ALA A 179 -6.70 -21.19 9.81
C ALA A 179 -7.92 -21.73 9.07
N ARG A 180 -7.75 -21.98 7.77
CA ARG A 180 -8.71 -22.72 6.94
C ARG A 180 -9.15 -23.99 7.69
N PRO A 181 -10.39 -24.47 7.52
CA PRO A 181 -10.77 -25.73 8.12
C PRO A 181 -9.85 -26.87 7.64
N ASP A 182 -9.19 -27.56 8.57
CA ASP A 182 -8.30 -28.69 8.23
C ASP A 182 -9.09 -29.96 7.93
N LEU A 183 -10.28 -30.07 8.51
CA LEU A 183 -11.10 -31.26 8.51
C LEU A 183 -12.50 -30.92 8.03
N ALA A 184 -13.01 -31.70 7.09
CA ALA A 184 -14.42 -31.76 6.75
C ALA A 184 -15.07 -33.00 7.38
N ILE A 185 -16.21 -32.82 8.03
CA ILE A 185 -17.13 -33.91 8.38
C ILE A 185 -18.22 -33.90 7.33
N ILE A 186 -18.31 -34.98 6.55
CA ILE A 186 -19.27 -35.11 5.46
C ILE A 186 -20.30 -36.18 5.85
N HIS A 187 -21.55 -35.77 6.01
CA HIS A 187 -22.69 -36.66 6.15
C HIS A 187 -23.31 -36.91 4.77
N GLU A 188 -23.09 -38.11 4.24
CA GLU A 188 -23.74 -38.55 3.02
C GLU A 188 -25.12 -39.12 3.35
N ASN A 189 -26.13 -38.74 2.57
CA ASN A 189 -27.51 -39.25 2.66
C ASN A 189 -28.17 -39.06 4.04
N SER A 190 -27.72 -38.07 4.82
CA SER A 190 -28.23 -37.80 6.17
C SER A 190 -27.95 -36.36 6.58
N GLU A 191 -28.89 -35.76 7.31
CA GLU A 191 -28.71 -34.46 7.97
C GLU A 191 -28.42 -34.72 9.46
N PRO A 192 -27.34 -34.14 10.02
CA PRO A 192 -27.01 -34.33 11.43
C PRO A 192 -28.07 -33.68 12.33
N SER A 193 -28.41 -34.35 13.44
CA SER A 193 -29.32 -33.78 14.44
C SER A 193 -28.69 -32.60 15.19
N GLU A 194 -29.52 -31.76 15.83
CA GLU A 194 -29.02 -30.65 16.66
C GLU A 194 -28.10 -31.13 17.80
N GLU A 195 -28.39 -32.30 18.37
CA GLU A 195 -27.55 -32.95 19.39
C GLU A 195 -26.19 -33.37 18.83
N GLN A 196 -26.15 -33.91 17.61
CA GLN A 196 -24.90 -34.27 16.93
C GLN A 196 -24.07 -33.03 16.61
N ILE A 197 -24.69 -31.96 16.12
CA ILE A 197 -24.02 -30.67 15.88
C ILE A 197 -23.45 -30.10 17.18
N ALA A 198 -24.20 -30.16 18.28
CA ALA A 198 -23.73 -29.72 19.59
C ALA A 198 -22.57 -30.57 20.10
N ALA A 199 -22.62 -31.89 19.91
CA ALA A 199 -21.54 -32.82 20.26
C ALA A 199 -20.27 -32.53 19.44
N TYR A 200 -20.38 -32.30 18.13
CA TYR A 200 -19.24 -31.89 17.29
C TYR A 200 -18.66 -30.56 17.78
N LYS A 201 -19.50 -29.53 17.95
CA LYS A 201 -19.06 -28.22 18.46
C LYS A 201 -18.33 -28.34 19.79
N LYS A 202 -18.86 -29.13 20.73
CA LYS A 202 -18.23 -29.36 22.04
C LYS A 202 -16.90 -30.10 21.90
N PHE A 203 -16.86 -31.19 21.15
CA PHE A 203 -15.66 -31.99 20.91
C PHE A 203 -14.53 -31.15 20.31
N PHE A 204 -14.81 -30.37 19.25
CA PHE A 204 -13.77 -29.53 18.64
C PHE A 204 -13.40 -28.34 19.53
N SER A 205 -14.36 -27.73 20.22
CA SER A 205 -14.08 -26.62 21.13
C SER A 205 -13.27 -27.05 22.35
N GLU A 206 -13.40 -28.27 22.85
CA GLU A 206 -12.67 -28.76 24.02
C GLU A 206 -11.28 -29.27 23.65
N ASN A 207 -11.14 -29.98 22.53
CA ASN A 207 -9.89 -30.62 22.13
C ASN A 207 -8.95 -29.71 21.31
N TYR A 208 -9.45 -28.60 20.74
CA TYR A 208 -8.67 -27.72 19.85
C TYR A 208 -8.68 -26.25 20.30
N LYS A 209 -8.74 -25.99 21.61
CA LYS A 209 -8.68 -24.63 22.18
C LYS A 209 -7.24 -24.12 22.30
N GLY A 210 -6.94 -23.02 21.60
CA GLY A 210 -5.69 -22.28 21.68
C GLY A 210 -5.27 -21.71 20.33
N SER A 211 -4.53 -20.59 20.29
CA SER A 211 -4.05 -20.00 19.02
C SER A 211 -3.12 -20.92 18.24
N ALA A 212 -2.61 -21.99 18.88
CA ALA A 212 -1.79 -23.03 18.27
C ALA A 212 -2.59 -24.10 17.51
N ASN A 213 -3.91 -24.23 17.72
CA ASN A 213 -4.75 -25.28 17.14
C ASN A 213 -6.00 -24.71 16.44
N ALA A 214 -5.92 -23.48 15.92
CA ALA A 214 -7.03 -22.78 15.29
C ALA A 214 -7.36 -23.36 13.90
N HIS A 215 -7.85 -24.61 13.86
CA HIS A 215 -8.33 -25.29 12.66
C HIS A 215 -9.84 -25.39 12.75
N LYS A 216 -10.55 -24.66 11.91
CA LYS A 216 -12.01 -24.79 11.83
C LYS A 216 -12.36 -26.20 11.33
N THR A 217 -13.54 -26.72 11.66
CA THR A 217 -14.04 -27.96 11.06
C THR A 217 -15.22 -27.60 10.18
N LEU A 218 -15.20 -28.04 8.92
CA LEU A 218 -16.29 -27.81 7.98
C LEU A 218 -17.30 -28.95 8.09
N LEU A 219 -18.57 -28.65 8.39
CA LEU A 219 -19.63 -29.65 8.38
C LEU A 219 -20.39 -29.55 7.05
N CYS A 220 -20.38 -30.62 6.27
CA CYS A 220 -21.13 -30.74 5.02
C CYS A 220 -22.11 -31.88 5.14
N TYR A 221 -23.33 -31.69 4.64
CA TYR A 221 -24.33 -32.76 4.58
C TYR A 221 -25.10 -32.69 3.28
N THR A 222 -25.55 -33.84 2.79
CA THR A 222 -26.34 -33.96 1.56
C THR A 222 -27.59 -34.79 1.83
N ASN A 223 -28.75 -34.32 1.38
CA ASN A 223 -29.99 -35.08 1.45
C ASN A 223 -30.16 -35.90 0.16
N SER A 224 -30.23 -37.23 0.25
CA SER A 224 -30.52 -38.06 -0.91
C SER A 224 -32.00 -38.26 -1.13
N ILE A 225 -32.42 -38.13 -2.38
CA ILE A 225 -33.68 -38.65 -2.91
C ILE A 225 -33.44 -40.14 -3.22
N GLY A 226 -33.65 -41.02 -2.25
CA GLY A 226 -33.56 -42.49 -2.43
C GLY A 226 -32.93 -43.25 -1.25
N GLU A 227 -33.36 -44.51 -1.07
CA GLU A 227 -32.88 -45.46 -0.04
C GLU A 227 -31.40 -45.84 -0.27
N LYS A 228 -30.48 -45.04 0.25
CA LYS A 228 -29.07 -45.41 0.39
C LYS A 228 -28.65 -45.24 1.85
N ASP A 229 -27.79 -46.13 2.32
CA ASP A 229 -27.27 -46.08 3.70
C ASP A 229 -26.55 -44.75 3.98
N ALA A 230 -26.80 -44.21 5.18
CA ALA A 230 -26.14 -43.02 5.69
C ALA A 230 -24.66 -43.31 5.99
N LYS A 231 -23.76 -42.41 5.60
CA LYS A 231 -22.30 -42.56 5.82
C LYS A 231 -21.69 -41.24 6.30
N ILE A 232 -20.83 -41.32 7.31
CA ILE A 232 -20.06 -40.17 7.80
C ILE A 232 -18.61 -40.38 7.39
N ARG A 233 -18.01 -39.40 6.71
CA ARG A 233 -16.59 -39.40 6.34
C ARG A 233 -15.87 -38.19 6.90
N PHE A 234 -14.61 -38.41 7.27
CA PHE A 234 -13.67 -37.36 7.66
C PHE A 234 -12.67 -37.16 6.52
N GLU A 235 -12.67 -35.98 5.92
CA GLU A 235 -11.76 -35.64 4.82
C GLU A 235 -10.83 -34.51 5.24
N LYS A 236 -9.51 -34.71 5.06
CA LYS A 236 -8.52 -33.66 5.28
C LYS A 236 -8.53 -32.74 4.06
N LEU A 237 -8.74 -31.44 4.30
CA LEU A 237 -9.02 -30.47 3.22
C LEU A 237 -7.76 -29.90 2.53
N SER A 238 -6.55 -30.10 3.08
CA SER A 238 -5.27 -29.77 2.39
C SER A 238 -4.01 -30.26 3.14
N GLU A 239 -2.90 -30.44 2.39
CA GLU A 239 -1.51 -30.65 2.89
C GLU A 239 -0.48 -29.69 2.23
N VAL A 240 -0.94 -28.62 1.59
CA VAL A 240 -0.03 -27.63 0.97
C VAL A 240 0.57 -26.73 2.05
N GLN A 241 1.83 -26.32 1.86
CA GLN A 241 2.64 -25.51 2.76
C GLN A 241 2.08 -24.06 2.86
N ASP A 242 0.92 -23.93 3.52
CA ASP A 242 -0.08 -22.84 3.45
C ASP A 242 0.40 -21.44 3.93
N LEU A 243 1.69 -21.26 4.25
CA LEU A 243 2.25 -20.03 4.81
C LEU A 243 3.58 -19.58 4.17
N SER A 244 4.05 -20.24 3.11
CA SER A 244 5.34 -19.91 2.51
C SER A 244 5.21 -18.94 1.32
N PHE A 245 4.63 -17.75 1.53
CA PHE A 245 4.88 -16.62 0.62
C PHE A 245 6.34 -16.12 0.69
N LYS A 246 7.20 -16.79 1.47
CA LYS A 246 8.60 -16.44 1.68
C LYS A 246 9.33 -16.17 0.36
N ALA A 247 9.33 -17.11 -0.58
CA ALA A 247 10.03 -16.95 -1.85
C ALA A 247 9.50 -15.76 -2.66
N LEU A 248 8.17 -15.59 -2.74
CA LEU A 248 7.55 -14.45 -3.41
C LEU A 248 7.93 -13.12 -2.74
N LYS A 249 7.94 -13.09 -1.40
CA LYS A 249 8.31 -11.91 -0.63
C LYS A 249 9.80 -11.58 -0.74
N GLU A 250 10.67 -12.58 -0.85
CA GLU A 250 12.10 -12.39 -1.06
C GLU A 250 12.38 -11.81 -2.44
N VAL A 251 11.80 -12.39 -3.51
CA VAL A 251 11.95 -11.85 -4.87
C VAL A 251 11.40 -10.43 -4.99
N SER A 252 10.18 -10.20 -4.51
CA SER A 252 9.59 -8.85 -4.57
C SER A 252 10.34 -7.83 -3.71
N ARG A 253 10.91 -8.24 -2.56
CA ARG A 253 11.78 -7.36 -1.77
C ARG A 253 13.02 -6.95 -2.57
N ASP A 254 13.66 -7.90 -3.22
CA ASP A 254 14.89 -7.65 -3.96
C ASP A 254 14.63 -6.76 -5.18
N GLU A 255 13.50 -6.96 -5.89
CA GLU A 255 13.06 -6.09 -6.98
C GLU A 255 12.67 -4.67 -6.50
N ILE A 256 12.14 -4.51 -5.28
CA ILE A 256 11.86 -3.19 -4.68
C ILE A 256 13.16 -2.47 -4.30
N ALA A 257 14.21 -3.22 -3.96
CA ALA A 257 15.47 -2.68 -3.47
C ALA A 257 16.51 -2.43 -4.58
N ALA A 258 16.38 -3.10 -5.71
CA ALA A 258 17.20 -2.92 -6.91
C ALA A 258 17.08 -1.49 -7.47
#